data_AF-A0A661AQN7-F1
#
_entry.id   AF-A0A661AQN7-F1
#
_cell.length_a   1.000
_cell.length_b   1.000
_cell.length_c   1.000
_cell.angle_alpha   90.00
_cell.angle_beta   90.00
_cell.angle_gamma   90.00
#
_symmetry.space_group_name_H-M   'P 1'
#
loop_
_entity.id
_entity.type
_entity.pdbx_description
1 polymer ?
#
loop_
_entity_poly.entity_id
_entity_poly.type
_entity_poly.pdbx_seq_one_letter_code
_entity_poly.pdbx_strand_id
1 'polypeptide(L)' 'MRTTLNIPDELIKRVQKIYSEKSKSRAVEKALRELLEIYAGKKLSELAGKIEVELTPEEIEKGRTR' A
#
# COMPACT_ATOMS: atom_id res chain seq x y z
N MET A 1 -3.05 -12.59 -16.14
CA MET A 1 -4.36 -12.34 -16.78
C MET A 1 -4.31 -10.98 -17.46
N ARG A 2 -4.82 -10.83 -18.68
CA ARG A 2 -4.83 -9.55 -19.41
C ARG A 2 -6.22 -8.95 -19.36
N THR A 3 -6.32 -7.72 -18.89
CA THR A 3 -7.58 -6.98 -18.77
C THR A 3 -7.46 -5.69 -19.57
N THR A 4 -8.49 -5.35 -20.33
CA THR A 4 -8.56 -4.08 -21.06
C THR A 4 -9.39 -3.09 -20.23
N LEU A 5 -8.81 -1.94 -19.91
CA LEU A 5 -9.49 -0.87 -19.17
C LEU A 5 -9.37 0.43 -19.97
N ASN A 6 -10.43 1.24 -19.96
CA ASN A 6 -10.41 2.53 -20.63
C ASN A 6 -9.99 3.61 -19.63
N ILE A 7 -8.82 4.21 -19.84
CA ILE A 7 -8.22 5.21 -18.94
C ILE A 7 -7.72 6.39 -19.79
N PRO A 8 -7.97 7.64 -19.38
CA PRO A 8 -7.37 8.82 -20.00
C PRO A 8 -5.84 8.70 -20.13
N ASP A 9 -5.30 8.97 -21.32
CA ASP A 9 -3.87 8.83 -21.60
C ASP A 9 -3.01 9.78 -20.74
N GLU A 10 -3.54 10.97 -20.42
CA GLU A 10 -2.88 11.93 -19.54
C GLU A 10 -2.63 11.37 -18.13
N LEU A 11 -3.59 10.61 -17.58
CA LEU A 11 -3.43 9.97 -16.28
C LEU A 11 -2.33 8.92 -16.33
N ILE A 12 -2.32 8.08 -17.36
CA ILE A 12 -1.27 7.07 -17.53
C ILE A 12 0.11 7.74 -17.66
N LYS A 13 0.23 8.80 -18.45
CA LYS A 13 1.48 9.58 -18.58
C LYS A 13 1.95 10.13 -17.24
N ARG A 14 1.04 10.65 -16.40
CA ARG A 14 1.39 11.14 -15.06
C ARG A 14 1.87 10.01 -14.17
N VAL A 15 1.17 8.88 -14.14
CA VAL A 15 1.58 7.69 -13.36
C VAL A 15 2.94 7.19 -13.83
N GLN A 16 3.17 7.10 -15.14
CA GLN A 16 4.48 6.73 -15.71
C GLN A 16 5.61 7.67 -15.27
N LYS A 17 5.36 8.99 -15.22
CA LYS A 17 6.35 9.97 -14.72
C LYS A 17 6.62 9.81 -13.22
N ILE A 18 5.58 9.64 -12.41
CA ILE A 18 5.70 9.46 -10.94
C ILE A 18 6.56 8.23 -10.63
N TYR A 19 6.28 7.10 -11.29
CA TYR A 19 6.97 5.84 -11.05
C TYR A 19 8.21 5.61 -11.91
N SER A 20 8.57 6.57 -12.78
CA SER A 20 9.66 6.46 -13.75
C SER A 20 9.59 5.18 -14.61
N GLU A 21 8.38 4.80 -15.00
CA GLU A 21 8.10 3.56 -15.74
C GLU A 21 7.77 3.81 -17.22
N LYS A 22 8.47 3.12 -18.13
CA LYS A 22 8.23 3.22 -19.57
C LYS A 22 7.02 2.42 -20.04
N SER A 23 6.63 1.39 -19.30
CA SER A 23 5.47 0.56 -19.62
C SER A 23 4.22 1.05 -18.88
N LYS A 24 3.12 1.24 -19.63
CA LYS A 24 1.80 1.60 -19.08
C LYS A 24 1.32 0.57 -18.04
N SER A 25 1.50 -0.72 -18.31
CA SER A 25 1.05 -1.78 -17.41
C SER A 25 1.86 -1.83 -16.11
N ARG A 26 3.18 -1.67 -16.18
CA ARG A 26 4.05 -1.64 -14.99
C ARG A 26 3.79 -0.42 -14.11
N ALA A 27 3.55 0.73 -14.72
CA ALA A 27 3.21 1.95 -14.00
C ALA A 27 1.91 1.79 -13.21
N VAL A 28 0.88 1.20 -13.83
CA VAL A 28 -0.41 0.91 -13.17
C VAL A 28 -0.25 -0.16 -12.08
N GLU A 29 0.52 -1.22 -12.34
CA GLU A 29 0.77 -2.27 -11.34
C GLU A 29 1.43 -1.69 -10.06
N LYS A 30 2.48 -0.87 -10.21
CA LYS A 30 3.15 -0.22 -9.08
C LYS A 30 2.23 0.70 -8.30
N ALA A 31 1.47 1.55 -9.02
CA ALA A 31 0.52 2.46 -8.40
C ALA A 31 -0.55 1.73 -7.57
N LEU A 32 -1.08 0.63 -8.09
CA LEU A 32 -2.09 -0.16 -7.37
C LEU A 32 -1.51 -0.86 -6.13
N ARG A 33 -0.29 -1.40 -6.22
CA ARG A 33 0.38 -2.02 -5.07
C ARG A 33 0.61 -1.01 -3.95
N GLU A 34 1.17 0.14 -4.28
CA GLU A 34 1.40 1.21 -3.28
C GLU A 34 0.08 1.68 -2.66
N LEU A 35 -0.97 1.83 -3.46
CA LEU A 35 -2.29 2.20 -2.97
C LEU A 35 -2.81 1.18 -1.93
N LEU A 36 -2.66 -0.12 -2.20
CA LEU A 36 -3.07 -1.17 -1.26
C LEU A 36 -2.28 -1.13 0.05
N GLU A 37 -0.97 -0.90 0.00
CA GLU A 37 -0.14 -0.74 1.20
C GLU A 37 -0.58 0.47 2.03
N ILE A 38 -0.88 1.60 1.37
CA ILE A 38 -1.40 2.81 2.03
C ILE A 38 -2.75 2.52 2.70
N TYR A 39 -3.65 1.80 2.04
CA TYR A 39 -4.93 1.42 2.63
C TYR A 39 -4.78 0.47 3.82
N ALA A 40 -3.87 -0.51 3.72
CA ALA A 40 -3.57 -1.40 4.83
C ALA A 40 -3.05 -0.62 6.05
N GLY A 41 -2.10 0.31 5.83
CA GLY A 41 -1.59 1.21 6.87
C GLY A 41 -2.68 2.09 7.50
N LYS A 42 -3.53 2.71 6.68
CA LYS A 42 -4.66 3.53 7.17
C LYS A 42 -5.62 2.72 8.03
N LYS A 43 -5.95 1.50 7.61
CA LYS A 43 -6.83 0.60 8.37
C LYS A 43 -6.21 0.23 9.72
N LEU A 44 -4.90 0.04 9.78
CA LEU A 44 -4.18 -0.16 11.05
C LEU A 44 -4.23 1.09 11.94
N SER A 45 -4.05 2.28 11.36
CA SER A 45 -4.16 3.55 12.11
C SER A 45 -5.57 3.79 12.64
N GLU A 46 -6.62 3.38 11.92
CA GLU A 46 -8.03 3.48 12.38
C GLU A 46 -8.36 2.51 13.53
N LEU A 47 -7.59 1.42 13.66
CA LEU A 47 -7.69 0.47 14.76
C LEU A 47 -6.87 0.90 15.99
N ALA A 48 -5.86 1.76 15.80
CA ALA A 48 -5.10 2.35 16.88
C ALA A 48 -6.03 3.24 17.74
N GLY A 49 -6.14 2.90 19.03
CA GLY A 49 -7.04 3.58 19.98
C GLY A 49 -8.44 2.97 20.11
N LYS A 50 -8.81 1.98 19.28
CA LYS A 50 -10.05 1.18 19.46
C LYS A 50 -9.80 -0.21 20.02
N ILE A 51 -8.57 -0.70 19.94
CA ILE A 51 -8.15 -1.98 20.50
C ILE A 51 -7.39 -1.66 21.79
N GLU A 52 -7.98 -1.98 22.95
CA GLU A 52 -7.19 -2.20 24.17
C GLU A 52 -6.35 -3.46 23.93
N VAL A 53 -5.09 -3.26 23.61
CA VAL A 53 -4.16 -4.37 23.49
C VAL A 53 -3.71 -4.69 24.92
N GLU A 54 -4.33 -5.69 25.55
CA GLU A 54 -3.83 -6.29 26.79
C GLU A 54 -2.54 -7.07 26.47
N LEU A 55 -1.44 -6.34 26.27
CA LEU A 55 -0.12 -6.94 26.15
C LEU A 55 0.45 -7.11 27.54
N THR A 56 0.75 -8.35 27.92
CA THR A 56 1.52 -8.60 29.14
C THR A 56 2.99 -8.16 28.92
N PRO A 57 3.69 -7.71 29.97
CA PRO A 57 5.08 -7.22 29.85
C PRO A 57 6.04 -8.21 29.16
N GLU A 58 5.79 -9.50 29.32
CA GLU A 58 6.58 -10.62 28.79
C GLU A 58 6.52 -10.76 27.26
N GLU A 59 5.42 -10.33 26.64
CA GLU A 59 5.22 -10.39 25.19
C GLU A 59 5.92 -9.22 24.47
N ILE A 60 6.07 -8.07 25.15
CA ILE A 60 6.74 -6.89 24.62
C ILE A 60 8.26 -7.09 24.54
N GLU A 61 8.86 -7.79 25.52
CA GLU A 61 10.31 -8.07 25.52
C GLU A 61 10.75 -9.00 24.37
N LYS A 62 9.92 -9.99 24.03
CA LYS A 62 10.21 -10.92 22.92
C LYS A 62 10.17 -10.26 21.54
N GLY A 63 9.40 -9.18 21.38
CA GLY A 63 9.31 -8.42 20.13
C GLY A 63 10.51 -7.49 19.87
N ARG A 64 11.26 -7.11 20.91
CA ARG A 64 12.40 -6.17 20.83
C ARG A 64 13.76 -6.84 20.62
N THR A 65 13.82 -8.17 20.70
CA THR A 65 15.06 -8.97 20.60
C THR A 65 15.27 -9.61 19.23
N ARG A 66 14.63 -9.11 18.16
CA ARG A 66 14.78 -9.64 16.80
C ARG A 66 15.15 -8.58 15.77
#